data_AF-A0A940SRL6-F1
#
_entry.id   AF-A0A940SRL6-F1
#
_cell.length_a   1.000
_cell.length_b   1.000
_cell.length_c   1.000
_cell.angle_alpha   90.00
_cell.angle_beta   90.00
_cell.angle_gamma   90.00
#
_symmetry.space_group_name_H-M   'P 1'
#
loop_
_entity.id
_entity.type
_entity.pdbx_description
1 polymer ?
#
loop_
_entity_poly.entity_id
_entity_poly.type
_entity_poly.pdbx_seq_one_letter_code
_entity_poly.pdbx_strand_id
1 'polypeptide(L)'
;MTGFDEKELADLFSDNTDSDAKDDDFDLTAALEKASFVERGDVWTVGRHRLMCGDATSPDDVNTLMGDTKANLILTDPPYGVSFKSSSGLTIQNDSMKNEEFYTFLLSAFKCMADHLEKGGAAYVFHADTEGLNFRRAFIDAGFHLAGCCIWVKDSLVLGRSDYQWQHEPVLYGFMQNGKHKWYSDRKQTTIWHFDKPKRNANHPTSKPLDLLGYPIGNSTQENAVVIDTFGGSGSTLMACEQMNRICYMMELDEKYASVILRRYVEDTGNAEGVYVIRNGQQISYAELVKEVETKEA
;
A
#
# COMPACT_ATOMS: atom_id res chain seq x y z
N MET A 1 25.07 22.67 10.69
CA MET A 1 24.28 23.92 10.80
C MET A 1 23.42 24.00 9.56
N THR A 2 22.11 23.78 9.69
CA THR A 2 21.14 23.87 8.58
C THR A 2 20.96 25.36 8.27
N GLY A 3 21.29 25.77 7.05
CA GLY A 3 21.35 27.17 6.64
C GLY A 3 20.01 27.78 6.22
N PHE A 4 18.95 27.57 7.00
CA PHE A 4 17.63 28.16 6.76
C PHE A 4 17.20 28.97 7.98
N ASP A 5 16.59 30.14 7.75
CA ASP A 5 16.04 30.96 8.83
C ASP A 5 14.63 30.48 9.23
N GLU A 6 14.19 30.80 10.44
CA GLU A 6 12.88 30.37 10.99
C GLU A 6 11.68 30.92 10.22
N LYS A 7 11.87 31.93 9.39
CA LYS A 7 10.86 32.60 8.56
C LYS A 7 10.66 31.89 7.22
N GLU A 8 11.73 31.36 6.61
CA GLU A 8 11.64 30.51 5.40
C GLU A 8 10.87 29.22 5.68
N LEU A 9 10.93 28.71 6.92
CA LEU A 9 10.15 27.55 7.37
C LEU A 9 8.65 27.85 7.47
N ALA A 10 8.23 29.08 7.74
CA ALA A 10 6.82 29.40 7.96
C ALA A 10 6.03 29.60 6.65
N ASP A 11 6.69 30.05 5.58
CA ASP A 11 6.06 30.27 4.26
C ASP A 11 5.84 28.95 3.48
N LEU A 12 6.39 27.82 3.96
CA LEU A 12 6.27 26.49 3.35
C LEU A 12 4.98 25.72 3.71
N PHE A 13 4.10 26.26 4.57
CA PHE A 13 2.99 25.51 5.19
C PHE A 13 1.58 26.11 4.96
N SER A 14 1.28 26.68 3.79
CA SER A 14 -0.08 27.14 3.49
C SER A 14 -0.78 26.25 2.45
N ASP A 15 -1.65 25.36 2.93
CA ASP A 15 -2.38 24.36 2.12
C ASP A 15 -3.89 24.63 2.00
N ASN A 16 -4.48 24.05 0.95
CA ASN A 16 -5.91 23.78 0.78
C ASN A 16 -6.11 22.68 -0.28
N THR A 17 -6.60 21.49 0.11
CA THR A 17 -7.17 20.47 -0.80
C THR A 17 -8.35 19.76 -0.12
N ASP A 18 -9.40 19.46 -0.90
CA ASP A 18 -10.58 18.68 -0.49
C ASP A 18 -10.41 17.22 -0.97
N SER A 19 -10.40 16.27 -0.04
CA SER A 19 -10.37 14.82 -0.27
C SER A 19 -11.38 14.09 0.63
N ASP A 20 -11.97 13.00 0.13
CA ASP A 20 -13.00 12.24 0.86
C ASP A 20 -12.43 11.27 1.91
N ALA A 21 -11.20 10.79 1.70
CA ALA A 21 -10.45 10.02 2.69
C ALA A 21 -9.54 10.97 3.48
N LYS A 22 -9.31 10.71 4.76
CA LYS A 22 -8.49 11.56 5.64
C LYS A 22 -7.38 10.73 6.26
N ASP A 23 -6.22 11.35 6.44
CA ASP A 23 -5.11 10.75 7.17
C ASP A 23 -5.54 10.34 8.59
N ASP A 24 -5.04 9.20 9.06
CA ASP A 24 -5.43 8.54 10.32
C ASP A 24 -4.36 8.64 11.43
N ASP A 25 -3.31 9.44 11.21
CA ASP A 25 -2.22 9.71 12.16
C ASP A 25 -1.55 8.43 12.74
N PHE A 26 -1.55 7.32 11.98
CA PHE A 26 -1.08 6.01 12.46
C PHE A 26 0.40 5.97 12.91
N ASP A 27 0.65 5.41 14.11
CA ASP A 27 1.98 5.28 14.73
C ASP A 27 2.41 3.80 14.88
N LEU A 28 3.45 3.40 14.16
CA LEU A 28 4.07 2.08 14.32
C LEU A 28 5.19 2.14 15.37
N THR A 29 4.90 1.74 16.60
CA THR A 29 5.94 1.58 17.62
C THR A 29 6.68 0.24 17.48
N ALA A 30 7.99 0.23 17.75
CA ALA A 30 8.80 -1.00 17.75
C ALA A 30 8.34 -2.07 18.79
N ALA A 31 7.48 -1.69 19.74
CA ALA A 31 6.83 -2.62 20.66
C ALA A 31 5.70 -3.39 19.97
N LEU A 32 4.92 -2.73 19.10
CA LEU A 32 3.86 -3.36 18.29
C LEU A 32 4.45 -4.40 17.32
N GLU A 33 5.63 -4.14 16.74
CA GLU A 33 6.33 -5.10 15.87
C GLU A 33 6.79 -6.37 16.61
N LYS A 34 7.11 -6.28 17.91
CA LYS A 34 7.60 -7.44 18.69
C LYS A 34 6.47 -8.36 19.16
N ALA A 35 5.23 -7.86 19.17
CA ALA A 35 4.05 -8.58 19.62
C ALA A 35 3.28 -9.23 18.44
N SER A 36 4.02 -9.84 17.50
CA SER A 36 3.43 -10.57 16.36
C SER A 36 2.61 -11.77 16.84
N PHE A 37 1.48 -12.00 16.16
CA PHE A 37 0.55 -13.11 16.39
C PHE A 37 0.00 -13.72 15.09
N VAL A 38 0.24 -13.08 13.95
CA VAL A 38 -0.03 -13.63 12.62
C VAL A 38 1.06 -14.63 12.27
N GLU A 39 0.67 -15.71 11.58
CA GLU A 39 1.56 -16.76 11.11
C GLU A 39 1.55 -16.81 9.58
N ARG A 40 2.68 -17.20 8.97
CA ARG A 40 2.77 -17.43 7.53
C ARG A 40 1.68 -18.39 7.04
N GLY A 41 0.97 -17.99 5.98
CA GLY A 41 -0.14 -18.75 5.40
C GLY A 41 -1.50 -18.48 6.06
N ASP A 42 -1.55 -17.72 7.15
CA ASP A 42 -2.82 -17.25 7.71
C ASP A 42 -3.61 -16.45 6.68
N VAL A 43 -4.92 -16.66 6.68
CA VAL A 43 -5.86 -15.81 5.97
C VAL A 43 -6.92 -15.29 6.94
N TRP A 44 -6.82 -14.00 7.21
CA TRP A 44 -7.68 -13.28 8.14
C TRP A 44 -8.87 -12.68 7.41
N THR A 45 -10.04 -12.85 8.02
CA THR A 45 -11.22 -12.00 7.76
C THR A 45 -11.04 -10.73 8.57
N VAL A 46 -11.20 -9.57 7.94
CA VAL A 46 -10.99 -8.26 8.55
C VAL A 46 -12.20 -7.38 8.23
N GLY A 47 -13.28 -7.56 8.98
CA GLY A 47 -14.58 -6.98 8.62
C GLY A 47 -15.03 -7.46 7.23
N ARG A 48 -15.10 -6.53 6.27
CA ARG A 48 -15.39 -6.84 4.85
C ARG A 48 -14.13 -7.14 4.01
N HIS A 49 -12.95 -6.93 4.56
CA HIS A 49 -11.66 -7.13 3.91
C HIS A 49 -11.09 -8.52 4.18
N ARG A 50 -10.01 -8.84 3.48
CA ARG A 50 -9.23 -10.07 3.66
C ARG A 50 -7.74 -9.72 3.71
N LEU A 51 -7.01 -10.29 4.66
CA LEU A 51 -5.56 -10.13 4.78
C LEU A 51 -4.92 -11.51 4.81
N MET A 52 -3.92 -11.74 3.94
CA MET A 52 -3.11 -12.96 3.98
C MET A 52 -1.67 -12.64 4.36
N CYS A 53 -1.08 -13.45 5.25
CA CYS A 53 0.38 -13.46 5.42
C CYS A 53 0.99 -14.37 4.33
N GLY A 54 1.41 -13.79 3.21
CA GLY A 54 1.64 -14.48 1.93
C GLY A 54 2.75 -13.86 1.08
N ASP A 55 3.18 -14.54 0.02
CA ASP A 55 4.20 -14.05 -0.92
C ASP A 55 3.51 -13.63 -2.21
N ALA A 56 3.63 -12.35 -2.54
CA ALA A 56 3.06 -11.74 -3.73
C ALA A 56 3.47 -12.43 -5.04
N THR A 57 4.62 -13.12 -5.04
CA THR A 57 5.14 -13.84 -6.21
C THR A 57 4.65 -15.29 -6.31
N SER A 58 3.98 -15.80 -5.27
CA SER A 58 3.45 -17.16 -5.22
C SER A 58 2.04 -17.21 -5.80
N PRO A 59 1.81 -17.92 -6.93
CA PRO A 59 0.46 -18.11 -7.45
C PRO A 59 -0.46 -18.78 -6.45
N ASP A 60 0.04 -19.74 -5.66
CA ASP A 60 -0.74 -20.48 -4.68
C ASP A 60 -1.24 -19.57 -3.54
N ASP A 61 -0.41 -18.63 -3.09
CA ASP A 61 -0.81 -17.68 -2.05
C ASP A 61 -1.84 -16.69 -2.58
N VAL A 62 -1.63 -16.14 -3.78
CA VAL A 62 -2.57 -15.18 -4.37
C VAL A 62 -3.89 -15.86 -4.73
N ASN A 63 -3.86 -17.10 -5.23
CA ASN A 63 -5.06 -17.93 -5.42
C ASN A 63 -5.81 -18.13 -4.09
N THR A 64 -5.09 -18.39 -2.99
CA THR A 64 -5.68 -18.60 -1.67
C THR A 64 -6.33 -17.32 -1.12
N LEU A 65 -5.65 -16.17 -1.27
CA LEU A 65 -6.18 -14.84 -0.91
C LEU A 65 -7.44 -14.49 -1.72
N MET A 66 -7.45 -14.77 -3.02
CA MET A 66 -8.53 -14.33 -3.91
C MET A 66 -9.71 -15.32 -3.95
N GLY A 67 -9.45 -16.62 -3.85
CA GLY A 67 -10.45 -17.66 -4.12
C GLY A 67 -11.08 -17.45 -5.49
N ASP A 68 -12.41 -17.53 -5.56
CA ASP A 68 -13.17 -17.26 -6.80
C ASP A 68 -13.38 -15.76 -7.09
N THR A 69 -12.92 -14.87 -6.21
CA THR A 69 -13.13 -13.42 -6.34
C THR A 69 -12.19 -12.83 -7.38
N LYS A 70 -12.70 -11.91 -8.20
CA LYS A 70 -11.88 -11.07 -9.09
C LYS A 70 -11.86 -9.63 -8.57
N ALA A 71 -10.67 -9.05 -8.52
CA ALA A 71 -10.49 -7.65 -8.15
C ALA A 71 -10.97 -6.73 -9.29
N ASN A 72 -11.42 -5.54 -8.96
CA ASN A 72 -11.73 -4.49 -9.95
C ASN A 72 -10.55 -3.55 -10.19
N LEU A 73 -9.64 -3.45 -9.22
CA LEU A 73 -8.51 -2.53 -9.22
C LEU A 73 -7.29 -3.19 -8.56
N ILE A 74 -6.12 -2.99 -9.14
CA ILE A 74 -4.83 -3.12 -8.44
C ILE A 74 -4.40 -1.73 -7.99
N LEU A 75 -4.10 -1.57 -6.72
CA LEU A 75 -3.43 -0.40 -6.16
C LEU A 75 -2.35 -0.91 -5.23
N THR A 76 -1.08 -0.70 -5.58
CA THR A 76 0.00 -1.38 -4.87
C THR A 76 1.30 -0.59 -4.88
N ASP A 77 2.12 -0.84 -3.87
CA ASP A 77 3.41 -0.18 -3.64
C ASP A 77 4.51 -1.22 -3.37
N PRO A 78 5.01 -1.91 -4.41
CA PRO A 78 6.04 -2.94 -4.25
C PRO A 78 7.35 -2.35 -3.69
N PRO A 79 8.26 -3.18 -3.15
CA PRO A 79 9.62 -2.76 -2.85
C PRO A 79 10.28 -2.07 -4.06
N TYR A 80 11.13 -1.08 -3.82
CA TYR A 80 11.72 -0.22 -4.84
C TYR A 80 13.11 -0.66 -5.30
N GLY A 81 13.69 -1.71 -4.70
CA GLY A 81 15.03 -2.19 -5.06
C GLY A 81 16.16 -1.25 -4.64
N VAL A 82 15.88 -0.28 -3.76
CA VAL A 82 16.81 0.81 -3.38
C VAL A 82 17.56 0.56 -2.08
N SER A 83 17.40 -0.62 -1.47
CA SER A 83 18.00 -1.04 -0.20
C SER A 83 17.71 -0.06 0.94
N PHE A 84 16.44 0.29 1.09
CA PHE A 84 15.95 1.25 2.07
C PHE A 84 16.37 0.87 3.50
N LYS A 85 16.87 1.88 4.21
CA LYS A 85 17.16 1.80 5.65
C LYS A 85 16.69 3.08 6.32
N SER A 86 15.76 2.97 7.27
CA SER A 86 15.30 4.14 8.03
C SER A 86 16.38 4.63 9.01
N SER A 87 16.24 5.85 9.54
CA SER A 87 17.12 6.38 10.58
C SER A 87 17.09 5.57 11.88
N SER A 88 16.01 4.83 12.15
CA SER A 88 15.86 3.91 13.27
C SER A 88 16.45 2.51 13.00
N GLY A 89 16.90 2.24 11.76
CA GLY A 89 17.54 0.99 11.36
C GLY A 89 16.60 -0.06 10.74
N LEU A 90 15.32 0.26 10.53
CA LEU A 90 14.36 -0.62 9.85
C LEU A 90 14.73 -0.79 8.38
N THR A 91 14.50 -1.99 7.84
CA THR A 91 14.77 -2.35 6.44
C THR A 91 13.53 -2.99 5.82
N ILE A 92 13.35 -2.80 4.51
CA ILE A 92 12.24 -3.43 3.75
C ILE A 92 12.72 -4.77 3.18
N GLN A 93 11.91 -5.82 3.36
CA GLN A 93 12.22 -7.13 2.79
C GLN A 93 12.17 -7.06 1.24
N ASN A 94 13.08 -7.79 0.57
CA ASN A 94 13.22 -7.82 -0.91
C ASN A 94 13.63 -6.50 -1.58
N ASP A 95 13.97 -5.45 -0.82
CA ASP A 95 14.34 -4.15 -1.38
C ASP A 95 15.80 -4.05 -1.85
N SER A 96 16.58 -5.14 -1.82
CA SER A 96 18.00 -5.16 -2.22
C SER A 96 18.28 -5.93 -3.52
N MET A 97 17.24 -6.50 -4.14
CA MET A 97 17.33 -7.19 -5.44
C MET A 97 17.76 -6.20 -6.53
N LYS A 98 18.54 -6.66 -7.51
CA LYS A 98 19.04 -5.79 -8.59
C LYS A 98 18.73 -6.35 -9.98
N ASN A 99 18.49 -5.43 -10.91
CA ASN A 99 18.38 -5.71 -12.36
C ASN A 99 17.39 -6.83 -12.68
N GLU A 100 17.83 -7.90 -13.34
CA GLU A 100 16.98 -8.99 -13.83
C GLU A 100 16.27 -9.77 -12.71
N GLU A 101 16.88 -9.89 -11.53
CA GLU A 101 16.23 -10.52 -10.38
C GLU A 101 15.04 -9.68 -9.90
N PHE A 102 15.25 -8.37 -9.77
CA PHE A 102 14.20 -7.43 -9.37
C PHE A 102 13.09 -7.34 -10.42
N TYR A 103 13.43 -7.30 -11.70
CA TYR A 103 12.45 -7.42 -12.79
C TYR A 103 11.63 -8.71 -12.69
N THR A 104 12.28 -9.86 -12.44
CA THR A 104 11.60 -11.17 -12.37
C THR A 104 10.66 -11.24 -11.17
N PHE A 105 11.06 -10.66 -10.05
CA PHE A 105 10.22 -10.47 -8.87
C PHE A 105 8.98 -9.64 -9.19
N LEU A 106 9.16 -8.44 -9.77
CA LEU A 106 8.05 -7.56 -10.15
C LEU A 106 7.10 -8.23 -11.14
N LEU A 107 7.64 -8.88 -12.18
CA LEU A 107 6.83 -9.57 -13.19
C LEU A 107 5.99 -10.68 -12.57
N SER A 108 6.57 -11.47 -11.66
CA SER A 108 5.86 -12.56 -10.99
C SER A 108 4.71 -12.02 -10.13
N ALA A 109 4.96 -10.98 -9.35
CA ALA A 109 3.94 -10.35 -8.52
C ALA A 109 2.81 -9.73 -9.36
N PHE A 110 3.16 -8.98 -10.41
CA PHE A 110 2.19 -8.34 -11.29
C PHE A 110 1.33 -9.36 -12.03
N LYS A 111 1.90 -10.49 -12.47
CA LYS A 111 1.13 -11.57 -13.10
C LYS A 111 0.16 -12.22 -12.11
N CYS A 112 0.59 -12.50 -10.88
CA CYS A 112 -0.30 -13.10 -9.88
C CYS A 112 -1.51 -12.20 -9.59
N MET A 113 -1.30 -10.88 -9.48
CA MET A 113 -2.41 -9.92 -9.35
C MET A 113 -3.25 -9.81 -10.63
N ALA A 114 -2.63 -9.73 -11.81
CA ALA A 114 -3.32 -9.59 -13.10
C ALA A 114 -4.22 -10.79 -13.41
N ASP A 115 -3.81 -12.00 -13.06
CA ASP A 115 -4.60 -13.23 -13.24
C ASP A 115 -5.90 -13.21 -12.40
N HIS A 116 -5.96 -12.39 -11.35
CA HIS A 116 -7.12 -12.19 -10.48
C HIS A 116 -7.85 -10.87 -10.72
N LEU A 117 -7.48 -10.12 -11.75
CA LEU A 117 -8.12 -8.86 -12.09
C LEU A 117 -9.27 -9.07 -13.09
N GLU A 118 -10.35 -8.31 -12.92
CA GLU A 118 -11.43 -8.24 -13.89
C GLU A 118 -10.93 -7.84 -15.28
N LYS A 119 -11.63 -8.28 -16.33
CA LYS A 119 -11.27 -7.91 -17.70
C LYS A 119 -11.35 -6.39 -17.89
N GLY A 120 -10.27 -5.79 -18.39
CA GLY A 120 -10.16 -4.33 -18.50
C GLY A 120 -9.96 -3.61 -17.16
N GLY A 121 -9.72 -4.32 -16.06
CA GLY A 121 -9.44 -3.73 -14.75
C GLY A 121 -8.19 -2.85 -14.79
N ALA A 122 -8.22 -1.79 -13.97
CA ALA A 122 -7.13 -0.82 -13.89
C ALA A 122 -6.07 -1.23 -12.87
N ALA A 123 -4.87 -0.71 -13.04
CA ALA A 123 -3.77 -0.88 -12.11
C ALA A 123 -3.02 0.44 -11.88
N TYR A 124 -2.70 0.70 -10.62
CA TYR A 124 -1.84 1.78 -10.17
C TYR A 124 -0.68 1.19 -9.37
N VAL A 125 0.55 1.51 -9.78
CA VAL A 125 1.77 0.97 -9.16
C VAL A 125 2.70 2.11 -8.80
N PHE A 126 2.83 2.38 -7.51
CA PHE A 126 3.84 3.30 -6.99
C PHE A 126 5.23 2.66 -7.17
N HIS A 127 6.24 3.47 -7.48
CA HIS A 127 7.60 2.98 -7.70
C HIS A 127 8.66 4.06 -7.49
N ALA A 128 9.93 3.66 -7.37
CA ALA A 128 11.05 4.57 -7.50
C ALA A 128 11.37 4.86 -8.97
N ASP A 129 11.56 6.14 -9.31
CA ASP A 129 11.91 6.55 -10.67
C ASP A 129 13.24 5.92 -11.16
N THR A 130 14.19 5.71 -10.24
CA THR A 130 15.48 5.06 -10.54
C THR A 130 15.33 3.63 -11.06
N GLU A 131 14.26 2.94 -10.71
CA GLU A 131 13.94 1.58 -11.18
C GLU A 131 12.80 1.58 -12.22
N GLY A 132 12.41 2.74 -12.74
CA GLY A 132 11.26 2.90 -13.65
C GLY A 132 11.31 1.99 -14.89
N LEU A 133 12.50 1.64 -15.38
CA LEU A 133 12.64 0.68 -16.49
C LEU A 133 12.12 -0.72 -16.11
N ASN A 134 12.50 -1.23 -14.94
CA ASN A 134 12.10 -2.57 -14.48
C ASN A 134 10.59 -2.63 -14.21
N PHE A 135 10.04 -1.61 -13.55
CA PHE A 135 8.60 -1.49 -13.32
C PHE A 135 7.80 -1.42 -14.61
N ARG A 136 8.19 -0.58 -15.57
CA ARG A 136 7.47 -0.45 -16.86
C ARG A 136 7.52 -1.73 -17.68
N ARG A 137 8.68 -2.40 -17.73
CA ARG A 137 8.84 -3.67 -18.43
C ARG A 137 7.94 -4.74 -17.81
N ALA A 138 8.02 -4.92 -16.49
CA ALA A 138 7.21 -5.90 -15.77
C ALA A 138 5.71 -5.63 -15.91
N PHE A 139 5.29 -4.37 -15.86
CA PHE A 139 3.90 -3.96 -16.01
C PHE A 139 3.35 -4.32 -17.41
N ILE A 140 4.10 -4.00 -18.47
CA ILE A 140 3.70 -4.35 -19.84
C ILE A 140 3.68 -5.87 -20.05
N ASP A 141 4.72 -6.57 -19.58
CA ASP A 141 4.87 -8.03 -19.77
C ASP A 141 3.92 -8.85 -18.89
N ALA A 142 3.30 -8.24 -17.87
CA ALA A 142 2.17 -8.79 -17.12
C ALA A 142 0.82 -8.66 -17.86
N GLY A 143 0.78 -7.95 -19.00
CA GLY A 143 -0.39 -7.86 -19.87
C GLY A 143 -1.15 -6.53 -19.82
N PHE A 144 -0.65 -5.55 -19.06
CA PHE A 144 -1.26 -4.23 -18.98
C PHE A 144 -0.90 -3.37 -20.19
N HIS A 145 -1.86 -2.56 -20.63
CA HIS A 145 -1.56 -1.37 -21.40
C HIS A 145 -1.08 -0.28 -20.44
N LEU A 146 0.16 0.19 -20.62
CA LEU A 146 0.68 1.35 -19.90
C LEU A 146 0.08 2.63 -20.48
N ALA A 147 -0.93 3.18 -19.81
CA ALA A 147 -1.64 4.39 -20.24
C ALA A 147 -0.87 5.67 -19.89
N GLY A 148 -0.13 5.66 -18.78
CA GLY A 148 0.67 6.81 -18.38
C GLY A 148 1.44 6.60 -17.08
N CYS A 149 2.12 7.67 -16.66
CA CYS A 149 2.76 7.77 -15.37
C CYS A 149 2.23 9.03 -14.68
N CYS A 150 1.50 8.84 -13.58
CA CYS A 150 1.14 9.94 -12.71
C CYS A 150 2.30 10.24 -11.75
N ILE A 151 2.27 11.41 -11.14
CA ILE A 151 3.29 11.93 -10.23
C ILE A 151 2.58 12.44 -9.00
N TRP A 152 2.81 11.79 -7.86
CA TRP A 152 2.48 12.34 -6.56
C TRP A 152 3.54 13.39 -6.21
N VAL A 153 3.13 14.65 -6.11
CA VAL A 153 3.95 15.77 -5.63
C VAL A 153 3.73 15.94 -4.14
N LYS A 154 4.82 15.98 -3.39
CA LYS A 154 4.84 16.16 -1.93
C LYS A 154 4.94 17.63 -1.57
N ASP A 155 4.29 18.01 -0.48
CA ASP A 155 4.40 19.32 0.19
C ASP A 155 5.84 19.74 0.48
N SER A 156 6.73 18.77 0.71
CA SER A 156 8.11 19.03 1.07
C SER A 156 9.08 17.94 0.60
N LEU A 157 10.34 18.32 0.42
CA LEU A 157 11.40 17.43 -0.05
C LEU A 157 11.77 16.35 0.98
N VAL A 158 12.22 15.21 0.46
CA VAL A 158 12.85 14.12 1.21
C VAL A 158 14.37 14.24 1.04
N LEU A 159 15.05 14.52 2.15
CA LEU A 159 16.51 14.65 2.19
C LEU A 159 17.18 13.29 2.01
N GLY A 160 18.04 13.19 1.01
CA GLY A 160 18.91 12.06 0.71
C GLY A 160 20.33 12.51 0.39
N ARG A 161 21.16 11.58 -0.10
CA ARG A 161 22.57 11.83 -0.45
C ARG A 161 22.77 12.30 -1.90
N SER A 162 21.69 12.36 -2.68
CA SER A 162 21.69 12.74 -4.09
C SER A 162 21.82 14.26 -4.27
N ASP A 163 22.29 14.68 -5.45
CA ASP A 163 22.37 16.10 -5.82
C ASP A 163 20.97 16.76 -5.87
N TYR A 164 19.97 16.01 -6.33
CA TYR A 164 18.56 16.40 -6.29
C TYR A 164 17.82 15.67 -5.17
N GLN A 165 17.04 16.42 -4.39
CA GLN A 165 16.19 15.88 -3.34
C GLN A 165 14.84 15.47 -3.92
N TRP A 166 14.30 14.34 -3.48
CA TRP A 166 13.04 13.84 -4.00
C TRP A 166 11.86 14.64 -3.42
N GLN A 167 11.03 15.22 -4.26
CA GLN A 167 9.76 15.87 -3.86
C GLN A 167 8.56 15.23 -4.57
N HIS A 168 8.76 14.06 -5.17
CA HIS A 168 7.70 13.35 -5.84
C HIS A 168 7.91 11.85 -5.81
N GLU A 169 6.84 11.12 -6.12
CA GLU A 169 6.87 9.69 -6.41
C GLU A 169 6.05 9.38 -7.67
N PRO A 170 6.60 8.60 -8.61
CA PRO A 170 5.87 8.20 -9.81
C PRO A 170 4.92 7.02 -9.55
N VAL A 171 3.78 7.04 -10.25
CA VAL A 171 2.72 6.03 -10.18
C VAL A 171 2.43 5.57 -11.61
N LEU A 172 2.75 4.33 -11.96
CA LEU A 172 2.33 3.77 -13.24
C LEU A 172 0.80 3.62 -13.23
N TYR A 173 0.15 3.99 -14.31
CA TYR A 173 -1.28 3.80 -14.53
C TYR A 173 -1.53 3.07 -15.84
N GLY A 174 -2.42 2.09 -15.79
CA GLY A 174 -2.80 1.31 -16.96
C GLY A 174 -3.98 0.39 -16.68
N PHE A 175 -4.26 -0.48 -17.65
CA PHE A 175 -5.38 -1.41 -17.56
C PHE A 175 -5.16 -2.64 -18.44
N MET A 176 -5.85 -3.72 -18.11
CA MET A 176 -5.77 -4.96 -18.89
C MET A 176 -6.31 -4.78 -20.31
N GLN A 177 -5.60 -5.35 -21.28
CA GLN A 177 -5.98 -5.27 -22.71
C GLN A 177 -7.05 -6.30 -23.12
N ASN A 178 -7.44 -7.17 -22.20
CA ASN A 178 -8.37 -8.29 -22.44
C ASN A 178 -9.85 -7.92 -22.25
N GLY A 179 -10.18 -6.64 -22.10
CA GLY A 179 -11.53 -6.17 -21.85
C GLY A 179 -11.70 -4.66 -22.02
N LYS A 180 -12.92 -4.18 -21.81
CA LYS A 180 -13.23 -2.75 -21.87
C LYS A 180 -12.83 -2.09 -20.55
N HIS A 181 -11.87 -1.18 -20.60
CA HIS A 181 -11.52 -0.33 -19.46
C HIS A 181 -12.71 0.54 -19.00
N LYS A 182 -12.89 0.64 -17.69
CA LYS A 182 -13.90 1.47 -17.03
C LYS A 182 -13.23 2.59 -16.23
N TRP A 183 -13.74 3.81 -16.43
CA TRP A 183 -13.32 5.03 -15.75
C TRP A 183 -14.54 5.65 -15.09
N TYR A 184 -14.44 6.03 -13.82
CA TYR A 184 -15.57 6.53 -13.02
C TYR A 184 -15.42 7.99 -12.59
N SER A 185 -14.33 8.64 -12.97
CA SER A 185 -14.12 10.08 -12.73
C SER A 185 -14.52 10.93 -13.93
N ASP A 186 -14.31 12.24 -13.81
CA ASP A 186 -14.49 13.19 -14.90
C ASP A 186 -13.29 13.19 -15.88
N ARG A 187 -13.30 14.13 -16.84
CA ARG A 187 -12.22 14.31 -17.83
C ARG A 187 -11.21 15.41 -17.46
N LYS A 188 -11.19 15.86 -16.21
CA LYS A 188 -10.33 16.95 -15.71
C LYS A 188 -9.17 16.45 -14.85
N GLN A 189 -9.18 15.16 -14.48
CA GLN A 189 -8.10 14.55 -13.73
C GLN A 189 -6.76 14.68 -14.48
N THR A 190 -5.71 15.07 -13.78
CA THR A 190 -4.37 15.28 -14.35
C THR A 190 -3.38 14.23 -13.86
N THR A 191 -2.23 14.14 -14.52
CA THR A 191 -1.13 13.24 -14.12
C THR A 191 -0.32 13.77 -12.95
N ILE A 192 -0.53 15.02 -12.52
CA ILE A 192 0.11 15.59 -11.33
C ILE A 192 -0.91 15.58 -10.19
N TRP A 193 -0.54 14.96 -9.08
CA TRP A 193 -1.38 14.78 -7.89
C TRP A 193 -0.72 15.48 -6.71
N HIS A 194 -1.40 16.45 -6.12
CA HIS A 194 -0.90 17.19 -4.95
C HIS A 194 -1.55 16.60 -3.70
N PHE A 195 -0.74 15.90 -2.91
CA PHE A 195 -1.14 15.36 -1.62
C PHE A 195 0.02 15.52 -0.64
N ASP A 196 -0.28 15.94 0.57
CA ASP A 196 0.75 16.17 1.58
C ASP A 196 1.26 14.82 2.07
N LYS A 197 2.55 14.74 2.41
CA LYS A 197 3.03 13.56 3.12
C LYS A 197 2.38 13.48 4.50
N PRO A 198 2.21 12.28 5.10
CA PRO A 198 1.68 12.17 6.45
C PRO A 198 2.55 12.99 7.40
N LYS A 199 1.94 13.64 8.39
CA LYS A 199 2.70 14.42 9.38
C LYS A 199 3.68 13.48 10.08
N ARG A 200 4.93 13.92 10.16
CA ARG A 200 6.04 13.07 10.58
C ARG A 200 5.93 12.73 12.06
N ASN A 201 5.38 11.57 12.39
CA ASN A 201 5.51 10.97 13.72
C ASN A 201 6.85 10.21 13.79
N ALA A 202 7.56 10.30 14.91
CA ALA A 202 8.93 9.79 15.07
C ALA A 202 9.10 8.27 14.83
N ASN A 203 7.98 7.56 14.71
CA ASN A 203 7.89 6.11 14.75
C ASN A 203 7.49 5.47 13.39
N HIS A 204 6.95 6.23 12.43
CA HIS A 204 6.60 5.69 11.10
C HIS A 204 7.24 6.47 9.94
N PRO A 205 8.30 5.94 9.30
CA PRO A 205 9.00 6.69 8.26
C PRO A 205 8.31 6.72 6.88
N THR A 206 7.33 5.85 6.55
CA THR A 206 6.90 5.66 5.14
C THR A 206 5.46 5.12 4.91
N SER A 207 4.41 5.71 5.51
CA SER A 207 3.02 5.36 5.09
C SER A 207 2.59 6.25 3.93
N LYS A 208 1.78 5.73 3.01
CA LYS A 208 1.11 6.56 2.01
C LYS A 208 -0.09 7.25 2.66
N PRO A 209 -0.32 8.54 2.40
CA PRO A 209 -1.55 9.22 2.82
C PRO A 209 -2.80 8.48 2.32
N LEU A 210 -3.83 8.39 3.16
CA LEU A 210 -5.07 7.68 2.80
C LEU A 210 -5.85 8.40 1.68
N ASP A 211 -5.81 9.72 1.65
CA ASP A 211 -6.40 10.55 0.58
C ASP A 211 -5.73 10.34 -0.78
N LEU A 212 -4.39 10.24 -0.79
CA LEU A 212 -3.61 9.90 -1.98
C LEU A 212 -4.04 8.55 -2.56
N LEU A 213 -4.24 7.53 -1.71
CA LEU A 213 -4.68 6.21 -2.14
C LEU A 213 -6.17 6.21 -2.54
N GLY A 214 -6.99 7.00 -1.84
CA GLY A 214 -8.41 7.12 -2.13
C GLY A 214 -8.71 7.72 -3.50
N TYR A 215 -7.86 8.64 -3.97
CA TYR A 215 -8.01 9.28 -5.27
C TYR A 215 -8.06 8.29 -6.47
N PRO A 216 -7.06 7.41 -6.70
CA PRO A 216 -7.15 6.40 -7.77
C PRO A 216 -8.23 5.34 -7.51
N ILE A 217 -8.57 5.02 -6.24
CA ILE A 217 -9.68 4.12 -5.91
C ILE A 217 -11.00 4.70 -6.42
N GLY A 218 -11.30 5.96 -6.09
CA GLY A 218 -12.52 6.64 -6.54
C GLY A 218 -12.59 6.81 -8.06
N ASN A 219 -11.44 7.06 -8.70
CA ASN A 219 -11.37 7.24 -10.15
C ASN A 219 -11.62 5.95 -10.94
N SER A 220 -11.27 4.79 -10.38
CA SER A 220 -11.27 3.50 -11.09
C SER A 220 -12.20 2.44 -10.49
N THR A 221 -13.00 2.77 -9.46
CA THR A 221 -13.95 1.82 -8.86
C THR A 221 -15.27 2.47 -8.41
N GLN A 222 -16.29 1.64 -8.22
CA GLN A 222 -17.53 1.99 -7.51
C GLN A 222 -17.52 1.38 -6.11
N GLU A 223 -18.47 1.76 -5.25
CA GLU A 223 -18.65 1.13 -3.94
C GLU A 223 -18.82 -0.38 -4.05
N ASN A 224 -18.36 -1.10 -3.02
CA ASN A 224 -18.30 -2.57 -2.95
C ASN A 224 -17.35 -3.23 -3.96
N ALA A 225 -16.61 -2.46 -4.76
CA ALA A 225 -15.56 -3.00 -5.60
C ALA A 225 -14.42 -3.60 -4.75
N VAL A 226 -13.77 -4.62 -5.29
CA VAL A 226 -12.61 -5.28 -4.67
C VAL A 226 -11.33 -4.64 -5.20
N VAL A 227 -10.46 -4.21 -4.30
CA VAL A 227 -9.11 -3.72 -4.58
C VAL A 227 -8.12 -4.76 -4.07
N ILE A 228 -7.16 -5.15 -4.91
CA ILE A 228 -6.07 -6.05 -4.51
C ILE A 228 -4.77 -5.26 -4.32
N ASP A 229 -4.08 -5.55 -3.22
CA ASP A 229 -2.75 -5.03 -2.91
C ASP A 229 -1.91 -6.14 -2.28
N THR A 230 -0.89 -6.63 -2.98
CA THR A 230 -0.06 -7.72 -2.46
C THR A 230 1.16 -7.26 -1.68
N PHE A 231 1.29 -5.94 -1.41
CA PHE A 231 2.39 -5.34 -0.66
C PHE A 231 1.83 -4.45 0.46
N GLY A 232 1.21 -5.10 1.45
CA GLY A 232 0.37 -4.46 2.46
C GLY A 232 1.08 -3.42 3.32
N GLY A 233 2.34 -3.62 3.68
CA GLY A 233 3.12 -2.69 4.49
C GLY A 233 2.40 -2.31 5.79
N SER A 234 2.02 -1.04 5.93
CA SER A 234 1.27 -0.54 7.09
C SER A 234 -0.26 -0.67 6.97
N GLY A 235 -0.78 -1.23 5.88
CA GLY A 235 -2.21 -1.46 5.66
C GLY A 235 -2.97 -0.26 5.07
N SER A 236 -2.26 0.74 4.55
CA SER A 236 -2.87 2.00 4.12
C SER A 236 -3.91 1.81 3.00
N THR A 237 -3.69 0.89 2.05
CA THR A 237 -4.68 0.57 1.02
C THR A 237 -5.97 -0.03 1.61
N LEU A 238 -5.85 -0.85 2.66
CA LEU A 238 -7.00 -1.44 3.34
C LEU A 238 -7.82 -0.35 4.06
N MET A 239 -7.16 0.56 4.77
CA MET A 239 -7.82 1.67 5.46
C MET A 239 -8.47 2.65 4.48
N ALA A 240 -7.82 2.98 3.36
CA ALA A 240 -8.42 3.80 2.31
C ALA A 240 -9.67 3.11 1.70
N CYS A 241 -9.61 1.79 1.48
CA CYS A 241 -10.78 1.04 1.03
C CYS A 241 -11.92 1.08 2.06
N GLU A 242 -11.61 0.96 3.35
CA GLU A 242 -12.61 1.03 4.42
C GLU A 242 -13.32 2.39 4.44
N GLN A 243 -12.56 3.50 4.43
CA GLN A 243 -13.15 4.84 4.39
C GLN A 243 -13.99 5.09 3.13
N MET A 244 -13.62 4.46 2.01
CA MET A 244 -14.30 4.63 0.72
C MET A 244 -15.37 3.58 0.42
N ASN A 245 -15.76 2.70 1.35
CA ASN A 245 -16.73 1.62 1.05
C ASN A 245 -16.30 0.66 -0.08
N ARG A 246 -15.01 0.35 -0.15
CA ARG A 246 -14.45 -0.70 -1.02
C ARG A 246 -13.97 -1.87 -0.17
N ILE A 247 -13.79 -3.01 -0.81
CA ILE A 247 -13.29 -4.23 -0.18
C ILE A 247 -11.81 -4.36 -0.55
N CYS A 248 -10.95 -4.66 0.40
CA CYS A 248 -9.52 -4.82 0.17
C CYS A 248 -9.14 -6.29 0.38
N TYR A 249 -8.48 -6.88 -0.61
CA TYR A 249 -7.84 -8.18 -0.50
C TYR A 249 -6.33 -7.91 -0.49
N MET A 250 -5.75 -7.98 0.70
CA MET A 250 -4.39 -7.56 0.95
C MET A 250 -3.48 -8.76 1.26
N MET A 251 -2.21 -8.66 0.86
CA MET A 251 -1.17 -9.59 1.26
C MET A 251 0.00 -8.85 1.90
N GLU A 252 0.58 -9.44 2.94
CA GLU A 252 1.83 -8.96 3.56
C GLU A 252 2.76 -10.15 3.84
N LEU A 253 4.05 -10.00 3.53
CA LEU A 253 5.03 -11.07 3.65
C LEU A 253 5.46 -11.29 5.10
N ASP A 254 5.67 -10.21 5.84
CA ASP A 254 6.19 -10.24 7.20
C ASP A 254 5.05 -10.32 8.22
N GLU A 255 5.07 -11.38 9.03
CA GLU A 255 4.11 -11.65 10.10
C GLU A 255 3.90 -10.45 11.04
N LYS A 256 4.94 -9.65 11.28
CA LYS A 256 4.87 -8.47 12.14
C LYS A 256 4.04 -7.37 11.49
N TYR A 257 4.31 -7.06 10.22
CA TYR A 257 3.55 -6.06 9.47
C TYR A 257 2.11 -6.53 9.26
N ALA A 258 1.88 -7.82 9.01
CA ALA A 258 0.54 -8.37 8.96
C ALA A 258 -0.21 -8.20 10.31
N SER A 259 0.46 -8.43 11.44
CA SER A 259 -0.11 -8.20 12.78
C SER A 259 -0.42 -6.71 13.02
N VAL A 260 0.42 -5.81 12.52
CA VAL A 260 0.24 -4.35 12.58
C VAL A 260 -1.00 -3.91 11.81
N ILE A 261 -1.22 -4.44 10.61
CA ILE A 261 -2.40 -4.12 9.78
C ILE A 261 -3.69 -4.45 10.54
N LEU A 262 -3.74 -5.62 11.19
CA LEU A 262 -4.90 -6.04 11.97
C LEU A 262 -5.15 -5.15 13.18
N ARG A 263 -4.09 -4.73 13.89
CA ARG A 263 -4.20 -3.78 15.00
C ARG A 263 -4.74 -2.43 14.53
N ARG A 264 -4.14 -1.86 13.47
CA ARG A 264 -4.58 -0.59 12.88
C ARG A 264 -6.06 -0.61 12.54
N TYR A 265 -6.52 -1.67 11.86
CA TYR A 265 -7.94 -1.80 11.52
C TYR A 265 -8.84 -1.83 12.76
N VAL A 266 -8.50 -2.63 13.77
CA VAL A 266 -9.31 -2.74 15.00
C VAL A 266 -9.30 -1.44 15.81
N GLU A 267 -8.15 -0.76 15.89
CA GLU A 267 -8.01 0.52 16.60
C GLU A 267 -8.83 1.64 15.94
N ASP A 268 -8.79 1.74 14.61
CA ASP A 268 -9.52 2.78 13.86
C ASP A 268 -11.03 2.53 13.80
N THR A 269 -11.45 1.28 13.63
CA THR A 269 -12.86 0.93 13.43
C THR A 269 -13.58 0.48 14.70
N GLY A 270 -12.86 0.10 15.74
CA GLY A 270 -13.39 -0.57 16.93
C GLY A 270 -13.94 -1.98 16.68
N ASN A 271 -13.77 -2.54 15.47
CA ASN A 271 -14.42 -3.78 15.05
C ASN A 271 -13.55 -5.03 15.32
N ALA A 272 -13.23 -5.30 16.59
CA ALA A 272 -12.50 -6.52 16.95
C ALA A 272 -13.31 -7.81 16.68
N GLU A 273 -14.63 -7.75 16.81
CA GLU A 273 -15.53 -8.91 16.64
C GLU A 273 -15.57 -9.40 15.19
N GLY A 274 -15.41 -8.50 14.22
CA GLY A 274 -15.35 -8.81 12.79
C GLY A 274 -14.00 -9.31 12.29
N VAL A 275 -13.00 -9.51 13.18
CA VAL A 275 -11.64 -9.92 12.80
C VAL A 275 -11.32 -11.30 13.36
N TYR A 276 -11.03 -12.25 12.48
CA TYR A 276 -10.72 -13.63 12.86
C TYR A 276 -9.92 -14.36 11.78
N VAL A 277 -9.27 -15.46 12.18
CA VAL A 277 -8.56 -16.38 11.30
C VAL A 277 -9.14 -17.78 11.43
N ILE A 278 -9.06 -18.59 10.38
CA ILE A 278 -9.36 -20.02 10.45
C ILE A 278 -8.04 -20.79 10.44
N ARG A 279 -7.70 -21.43 11.57
CA ARG A 279 -6.54 -22.32 11.69
C ARG A 279 -7.03 -23.73 12.00
N ASN A 280 -6.57 -24.71 11.21
CA ASN A 280 -6.94 -26.13 11.38
C ASN A 280 -8.47 -26.37 11.44
N GLY A 281 -9.25 -25.60 10.68
CA GLY A 281 -10.72 -25.68 10.65
C GLY A 281 -11.43 -25.05 11.85
N GLN A 282 -10.70 -24.41 12.76
CA GLN A 282 -11.26 -23.65 13.88
C GLN A 282 -11.15 -22.16 13.61
N GLN A 283 -12.25 -21.44 13.85
CA GLN A 283 -12.24 -19.99 13.86
C GLN A 283 -11.67 -19.50 15.18
N ILE A 284 -10.64 -18.65 15.12
CA ILE A 284 -9.99 -18.03 16.27
C ILE A 284 -10.12 -16.53 16.11
N SER A 285 -10.68 -15.86 17.12
CA SER A 285 -10.89 -14.41 17.06
C SER A 285 -9.57 -13.63 17.20
N TYR A 286 -9.56 -12.39 16.68
CA TYR A 286 -8.46 -11.46 16.91
C TYR A 286 -8.16 -11.28 18.40
N ALA A 287 -9.20 -11.13 19.23
CA ALA A 287 -9.06 -10.89 20.67
C ALA A 287 -8.35 -12.03 21.41
N GLU A 288 -8.43 -13.27 20.90
CA GLU A 288 -7.74 -14.43 21.48
C GLU A 288 -6.25 -14.48 21.13
N LEU A 289 -5.85 -13.89 20.00
CA LEU A 289 -4.48 -13.98 19.48
C LEU A 289 -3.68 -12.70 19.71
N VAL A 290 -4.34 -11.55 19.77
CA VAL A 290 -3.69 -10.27 19.99
C VAL A 290 -3.00 -10.27 21.35
N LYS A 291 -1.69 -10.02 21.34
CA LYS A 291 -0.92 -9.81 22.57
C LYS A 291 -1.05 -8.36 23.00
N GLU A 292 -1.24 -8.12 24.29
CA GLU A 292 -1.10 -6.78 24.86
C GLU A 292 0.30 -6.24 24.57
N VAL A 293 0.37 -4.98 24.19
CA VAL A 293 1.63 -4.28 23.95
C VAL A 293 1.75 -3.23 25.04
N GLU A 294 2.78 -3.33 25.89
CA GLU A 294 3.07 -2.29 26.87
C GLU A 294 3.39 -0.99 26.11
N THR A 295 2.43 -0.07 26.07
CA THR A 295 2.70 1.32 25.71
C THR A 295 3.53 1.91 26.84
N LYS A 296 4.79 2.27 26.57
CA LYS A 296 5.53 3.12 27.51
C LYS A 296 4.73 4.41 27.68
N GLU A 297 4.10 4.56 28.84
CA GLU A 297 3.49 5.82 29.24
C GLU A 297 4.51 6.96 29.18
N ALA A 298 3.96 8.15 28.89
CA ALA A 298 4.59 9.40 28.45
C ALA A 298 5.82 9.89 29.22
#